data_AF-M7Z218-F1
#
_entry.id   AF-M7Z218-F1
#
_cell.length_a   1.000
_cell.length_b   1.000
_cell.length_c   1.000
_cell.angle_alpha   90.00
_cell.angle_beta   90.00
_cell.angle_gamma   90.00
#
_symmetry.space_group_name_H-M   'P 1'
#
loop_
_entity.id
_entity.type
_entity.pdbx_description
1 polymer ?
#
loop_
_entity_poly.entity_id
_entity_poly.type
_entity_poly.pdbx_seq_one_letter_code
_entity_poly.pdbx_strand_id
1 'polypeptide(L)'
;MGLYTWCYALAASAFVAVFAFFLLVLWGASKSYKPHVDVKSVVFESYHIQGGTDRTGVPTRMMSVNATVRLRFRNRGTFFGLHVTAAPFHLFFDDLTVASGNTTNETVILSSILRLAFVLRARAHILGLLLRSKFYRRGVCRLDVREAHLGKPVPGVAARCEYHDGR
;
A
#
# COMPACT_ATOMS: atom_id res chain seq x y z
N MET A 1 -47.28 -48.83 0.48
CA MET A 1 -46.77 -47.49 0.12
C MET A 1 -45.67 -46.95 1.05
N GLY A 2 -45.68 -47.18 2.38
CA GLY A 2 -44.76 -46.45 3.28
C GLY A 2 -43.25 -46.55 3.00
N LEU A 3 -42.70 -47.77 2.91
CA LEU A 3 -41.25 -48.00 3.02
C LEU A 3 -40.40 -47.30 1.94
N TYR A 4 -40.84 -47.31 0.67
CA TYR A 4 -40.07 -46.67 -0.40
C TYR A 4 -39.96 -45.14 -0.21
N THR A 5 -41.00 -44.50 0.32
CA THR A 5 -41.03 -43.04 0.52
C THR A 5 -39.99 -42.61 1.56
N TRP A 6 -39.80 -43.41 2.61
CA TRP A 6 -38.73 -43.19 3.59
C TRP A 6 -37.34 -43.38 2.98
N CYS A 7 -37.13 -44.41 2.16
CA CYS A 7 -35.86 -44.59 1.44
C CYS A 7 -35.53 -43.42 0.50
N TYR A 8 -36.51 -42.92 -0.27
CA TYR A 8 -36.32 -41.74 -1.11
C TYR A 8 -36.05 -40.46 -0.29
N ALA A 9 -36.73 -40.28 0.84
CA ALA A 9 -36.49 -39.14 1.73
C ALA A 9 -35.07 -39.14 2.34
N LEU A 10 -34.57 -40.32 2.74
CA LEU A 10 -33.20 -40.50 3.22
C LEU A 10 -32.15 -40.28 2.12
N ALA A 11 -32.39 -40.77 0.91
CA ALA A 11 -31.51 -40.51 -0.23
C ALA A 11 -31.47 -39.02 -0.61
N ALA A 12 -32.63 -38.35 -0.60
CA ALA A 12 -32.74 -36.92 -0.88
C ALA A 12 -32.04 -36.06 0.18
N SER A 13 -32.18 -36.38 1.48
CA SER A 13 -31.51 -35.63 2.55
C SER A 13 -29.98 -35.80 2.49
N ALA A 14 -29.49 -37.00 2.17
CA ALA A 14 -28.07 -37.24 1.93
C ALA A 14 -27.53 -36.43 0.72
N PHE A 15 -28.28 -36.40 -0.39
CA PHE A 15 -27.91 -35.58 -1.56
C PHE A 15 -27.85 -34.07 -1.23
N VAL A 16 -28.86 -33.55 -0.51
CA VAL A 16 -28.88 -32.15 -0.08
C VAL A 16 -27.73 -31.82 0.87
N ALA A 17 -27.39 -32.71 1.81
CA ALA A 17 -26.27 -32.52 2.72
C ALA A 17 -24.92 -32.47 1.98
N VAL A 18 -24.69 -33.39 1.02
CA VAL A 18 -23.49 -33.40 0.17
C VAL A 18 -23.41 -32.15 -0.71
N PHE A 19 -24.52 -31.74 -1.33
CA PHE A 19 -24.57 -30.53 -2.15
C PHE A 19 -24.29 -29.26 -1.33
N ALA A 20 -24.87 -29.15 -0.13
CA ALA A 20 -24.60 -28.04 0.80
C ALA A 20 -23.13 -27.99 1.25
N PHE A 21 -22.50 -29.14 1.49
CA PHE A 21 -21.07 -29.23 1.79
C PHE A 21 -20.21 -28.70 0.63
N PHE A 22 -20.49 -29.10 -0.63
CA PHE A 22 -19.78 -28.56 -1.79
C PHE A 22 -19.98 -27.04 -1.96
N LEU A 23 -21.19 -26.52 -1.73
CA LEU A 23 -21.43 -25.06 -1.77
C LEU A 23 -20.64 -24.31 -0.68
N LEU A 24 -20.52 -24.85 0.53
CA LEU A 24 -19.71 -24.27 1.60
C LEU A 24 -18.20 -24.24 1.24
N VAL A 25 -17.69 -25.27 0.58
CA VAL A 25 -16.30 -25.31 0.09
C VAL A 25 -16.08 -24.26 -1.02
N LEU A 26 -17.00 -24.12 -1.98
CA LEU A 26 -16.91 -23.12 -3.04
C LEU A 26 -17.05 -21.67 -2.50
N TRP A 27 -17.89 -21.46 -1.49
CA TRP A 27 -17.97 -20.21 -0.74
C TRP A 27 -16.66 -19.88 0.00
N GLY A 28 -16.02 -20.89 0.61
CA GLY A 28 -14.70 -20.74 1.24
C GLY A 28 -13.60 -20.37 0.23
N ALA A 29 -13.58 -21.04 -0.93
CA ALA A 29 -12.59 -20.82 -1.98
C ALA A 29 -12.75 -19.48 -2.73
N SER A 30 -13.97 -18.95 -2.82
CA SER A 30 -14.26 -17.68 -3.50
C SER A 30 -13.96 -16.43 -2.66
N LYS A 31 -13.69 -16.56 -1.35
CA LYS A 31 -13.31 -15.41 -0.51
C LYS A 31 -11.96 -14.81 -0.93
N SER A 32 -12.01 -13.59 -1.46
CA SER A 32 -10.82 -12.83 -1.84
C SER A 32 -10.14 -12.20 -0.62
N TYR A 33 -8.84 -12.47 -0.43
CA TYR A 33 -8.05 -11.92 0.68
C TYR A 33 -7.25 -10.69 0.23
N LYS A 34 -7.25 -9.63 1.06
CA LYS A 34 -6.42 -8.45 0.85
C LYS A 34 -4.92 -8.82 0.91
N PRO A 35 -4.06 -8.35 -0.02
CA PRO A 35 -2.61 -8.51 0.11
C PRO A 35 -2.09 -7.65 1.27
N HIS A 36 -1.12 -8.17 2.01
CA HIS A 36 -0.39 -7.38 3.01
C HIS A 36 0.77 -6.67 2.31
N VAL A 37 0.92 -5.36 2.53
CA VAL A 37 1.96 -4.56 1.89
C VAL A 37 2.50 -3.52 2.85
N ASP A 38 3.83 -3.54 2.98
CA ASP A 38 4.61 -2.73 3.91
C ASP A 38 5.85 -2.16 3.21
N VAL A 39 6.34 -1.02 3.68
CA VAL A 39 7.62 -0.46 3.21
C VAL A 39 8.78 -1.21 3.88
N LYS A 40 9.62 -1.88 3.07
CA LYS A 40 10.79 -2.65 3.55
C LYS A 40 11.93 -1.72 3.97
N SER A 41 12.20 -0.70 3.17
CA SER A 41 13.25 0.30 3.43
C SER A 41 13.07 1.51 2.51
N VAL A 42 13.44 2.69 3.00
CA VAL A 42 13.70 3.88 2.16
C VAL A 42 15.18 4.21 2.28
N VAL A 43 15.81 4.54 1.16
CA VAL A 43 17.19 5.05 1.08
C VAL A 43 17.11 6.44 0.47
N PHE A 44 17.69 7.44 1.14
CA PHE A 44 17.92 8.76 0.55
C PHE A 44 19.34 8.75 -0.04
N GLU A 45 19.46 8.93 -1.34
CA GLU A 45 20.74 8.85 -2.07
C GLU A 45 21.43 10.21 -2.10
N SER A 46 20.67 11.26 -2.39
CA SER A 46 21.10 12.65 -2.26
C SER A 46 19.92 13.55 -1.88
N TYR A 47 20.22 14.63 -1.18
CA TYR A 47 19.33 15.79 -1.10
C TYR A 47 20.17 17.04 -1.39
N HIS A 48 19.60 17.99 -2.12
CA HIS A 48 20.25 19.24 -2.47
C HIS A 48 19.25 20.38 -2.31
N ILE A 49 19.63 21.39 -1.53
CA ILE A 49 18.80 22.57 -1.26
C ILE A 49 19.48 23.75 -1.94
N GLN A 50 18.83 24.28 -2.97
CA GLN A 50 19.34 25.37 -3.82
C GLN A 50 18.47 26.61 -3.66
N GLY A 51 19.07 27.79 -3.56
CA GLY A 51 18.35 29.05 -3.68
C GLY A 51 18.12 29.40 -5.16
N GLY A 52 16.91 29.81 -5.51
CA GLY A 52 16.57 30.32 -6.83
C GLY A 52 15.48 31.39 -6.77
N THR A 53 15.17 32.00 -7.90
CA THR A 53 14.03 32.91 -8.05
C THR A 53 13.01 32.29 -9.01
N ASP A 54 11.73 32.40 -8.67
CA ASP A 54 10.66 32.08 -9.63
C ASP A 54 10.57 33.16 -10.73
N ARG A 55 9.80 32.89 -11.80
CA ARG A 55 9.50 33.82 -12.90
C ARG A 55 8.85 35.12 -12.43
N THR A 56 8.28 35.13 -11.23
CA THR A 56 7.74 36.30 -10.51
C THR A 56 8.81 37.14 -9.78
N GLY A 57 10.07 36.71 -9.73
CA GLY A 57 11.15 37.33 -8.97
C GLY A 57 11.21 36.94 -7.48
N VAL A 58 10.27 36.13 -6.99
CA VAL A 58 10.20 35.75 -5.57
C VAL A 58 11.34 34.76 -5.21
N PRO A 59 12.17 35.04 -4.19
CA PRO A 59 13.21 34.12 -3.74
C PRO A 59 12.60 32.86 -3.12
N THR A 60 12.99 31.70 -3.65
CA THR A 60 12.43 30.39 -3.31
C THR A 60 13.56 29.39 -3.05
N ARG A 61 13.44 28.59 -1.97
CA ARG A 61 14.31 27.43 -1.76
C ARG A 61 13.76 26.23 -2.53
N MET A 62 14.54 25.71 -3.46
CA MET A 62 14.25 24.48 -4.19
C MET A 62 14.94 23.31 -3.50
N MET A 63 14.23 22.20 -3.30
CA MET A 63 14.79 20.98 -2.71
C MET A 63 14.67 19.83 -3.71
N SER A 64 15.82 19.35 -4.20
CA SER A 64 15.91 18.13 -5.00
C SER A 64 16.27 16.96 -4.08
N VAL A 65 15.57 15.83 -4.22
CA VAL A 65 15.83 14.61 -3.43
C VAL A 65 15.79 13.40 -4.36
N ASN A 66 16.88 12.65 -4.39
CA ASN A 66 16.89 11.30 -4.98
C ASN A 66 16.68 10.28 -3.86
N ALA A 67 15.64 9.45 -3.97
CA ALA A 67 15.26 8.49 -2.93
C ALA A 67 14.71 7.17 -3.51
N THR A 68 15.33 6.06 -3.11
CA THR A 68 14.93 4.71 -3.51
C THR A 68 14.05 4.07 -2.44
N VAL A 69 12.78 3.85 -2.77
CA VAL A 69 11.78 3.19 -1.90
C VAL A 69 11.64 1.72 -2.28
N ARG A 70 11.83 0.80 -1.31
CA ARG A 70 11.62 -0.64 -1.51
C ARG A 70 10.39 -1.10 -0.74
N LEU A 71 9.39 -1.59 -1.47
CA LEU A 71 8.15 -2.15 -0.94
C LEU A 71 8.25 -3.68 -0.80
N ARG A 72 7.54 -4.27 0.17
CA ARG A 72 7.37 -5.72 0.31
C ARG A 72 5.90 -6.08 0.18
N PHE A 73 5.55 -6.76 -0.89
CA PHE A 73 4.22 -7.31 -1.12
C PHE A 73 4.18 -8.76 -0.63
N ARG A 74 3.17 -9.12 0.17
CA ARG A 74 2.92 -10.49 0.62
C ARG A 74 1.49 -10.89 0.26
N ASN A 75 1.37 -11.77 -0.73
CA ASN A 75 0.10 -12.44 -1.01
C ASN A 75 -0.25 -13.39 0.16
N ARG A 76 -1.49 -13.35 0.63
CA ARG A 76 -2.03 -14.30 1.63
C ARG A 76 -2.92 -15.37 0.97
N GLY A 77 -3.40 -15.13 -0.26
CA GLY A 77 -4.06 -16.15 -1.06
C GLY A 77 -3.04 -17.01 -1.80
N THR A 78 -3.34 -18.31 -1.94
CA THR A 78 -2.46 -19.28 -2.61
C THR A 78 -2.76 -19.46 -4.11
N PHE A 79 -3.98 -19.11 -4.56
CA PHE A 79 -4.50 -19.53 -5.87
C PHE A 79 -4.72 -18.40 -6.89
N PHE A 80 -4.43 -17.13 -6.54
CA PHE A 80 -4.67 -15.99 -7.44
C PHE A 80 -3.42 -15.14 -7.65
N GLY A 81 -3.09 -14.92 -8.92
CA GLY A 81 -2.10 -13.92 -9.33
C GLY A 81 -2.62 -12.51 -9.05
N LEU A 82 -1.81 -11.73 -8.34
CA LEU A 82 -2.02 -10.31 -8.10
C LEU A 82 -1.09 -9.51 -9.01
N HIS A 83 -1.66 -8.80 -9.99
CA HIS A 83 -0.92 -7.72 -10.64
C HIS A 83 -0.98 -6.49 -9.72
N VAL A 84 0.18 -5.99 -9.31
CA VAL A 84 0.29 -4.86 -8.39
C VAL A 84 1.02 -3.72 -9.07
N THR A 85 0.41 -2.53 -9.03
CA THR A 85 0.96 -1.30 -9.60
C THR A 85 1.00 -0.24 -8.50
N ALA A 86 2.16 0.38 -8.30
CA ALA A 86 2.28 1.57 -7.46
C ALA A 86 1.97 2.82 -8.30
N ALA A 87 1.18 3.74 -7.75
CA ALA A 87 1.12 5.12 -8.24
C ALA A 87 2.40 5.85 -7.80
N PRO A 88 2.78 6.97 -8.47
CA PRO A 88 3.90 7.79 -8.04
C PRO A 88 3.72 8.25 -6.58
N PHE A 89 4.86 8.46 -5.91
CA PHE A 89 4.91 8.96 -4.55
C PHE A 89 4.95 10.49 -4.54
N HIS A 90 4.40 11.09 -3.49
CA HIS A 90 4.50 12.51 -3.20
C HIS A 90 5.27 12.71 -1.89
N LEU A 91 6.17 13.70 -1.89
CA LEU A 91 6.96 14.12 -0.74
C LEU A 91 6.46 15.49 -0.28
N PHE A 92 6.17 15.62 1.00
CA PHE A 92 5.78 16.89 1.65
C PHE A 92 6.76 17.20 2.77
N PHE A 93 6.98 18.50 3.03
CA PHE A 93 7.86 19.00 4.07
C PHE A 93 7.08 20.06 4.87
N ASP A 94 7.03 19.92 6.20
CA ASP A 94 6.25 20.76 7.11
C ASP A 94 4.77 21.01 6.68
N ASP A 95 4.14 19.95 6.15
CA ASP A 95 2.79 19.92 5.56
C ASP A 95 2.52 20.88 4.39
N LEU A 96 3.53 21.63 3.95
CA LEU A 96 3.53 22.34 2.68
C LEU A 96 3.89 21.38 1.53
N THR A 97 3.30 21.61 0.36
CA THR A 97 4.03 21.33 -0.89
C THR A 97 5.26 22.24 -0.91
N VAL A 98 6.43 21.75 -1.35
CA VAL A 98 7.72 22.47 -1.23
C VAL A 98 7.81 23.65 -2.23
N ALA A 99 6.99 24.69 -2.02
CA ALA A 99 6.80 25.85 -2.87
C ALA A 99 6.19 27.03 -2.08
N SER A 100 6.77 28.23 -2.27
CA SER A 100 6.44 29.51 -1.62
C SER A 100 6.91 29.68 -0.16
N GLY A 101 7.26 30.93 0.22
CA GLY A 101 8.04 31.28 1.43
C GLY A 101 7.32 32.20 2.43
N ASN A 102 7.97 33.11 3.18
CA ASN A 102 9.37 33.58 3.18
C ASN A 102 9.65 34.48 4.41
N THR A 103 10.77 34.51 5.16
CA THR A 103 11.91 33.60 5.48
C THR A 103 12.74 34.24 6.63
N THR A 104 13.22 33.48 7.63
CA THR A 104 14.27 33.92 8.60
C THR A 104 15.24 32.77 8.95
N ASN A 105 16.34 33.09 9.64
CA ASN A 105 17.45 32.16 9.92
C ASN A 105 17.35 31.50 11.30
N GLU A 106 17.27 30.17 11.33
CA GLU A 106 17.53 29.36 12.53
C GLU A 106 18.40 28.14 12.19
N THR A 107 19.27 27.74 13.11
CA THR A 107 20.07 26.51 13.05
C THR A 107 19.23 25.32 13.52
N VAL A 108 18.28 24.87 12.69
CA VAL A 108 17.35 23.78 13.01
C VAL A 108 18.04 22.41 13.01
N ILE A 109 18.79 22.13 14.07
CA ILE A 109 19.17 20.75 14.43
C ILE A 109 18.01 20.15 15.22
N LEU A 110 16.99 19.62 14.52
CA LEU A 110 16.20 18.44 14.90
C LEU A 110 15.08 18.16 13.87
N SER A 111 15.15 16.99 13.22
CA SER A 111 14.07 16.36 12.45
C SER A 111 13.47 17.16 11.27
N SER A 112 14.15 17.07 10.13
CA SER A 112 13.61 17.27 8.77
C SER A 112 12.56 16.19 8.42
N ILE A 113 11.35 16.31 8.97
CA ILE A 113 10.28 15.30 8.83
C ILE A 113 9.65 15.37 7.44
N LEU A 114 10.14 14.50 6.56
CA LEU A 114 9.59 14.31 5.23
C LEU A 114 8.39 13.35 5.30
N ARG A 115 7.22 13.79 4.80
CA ARG A 115 6.04 12.93 4.68
C ARG A 115 5.99 12.32 3.28
N LEU A 116 6.25 11.01 3.20
CA LEU A 116 6.18 10.20 1.99
C LEU A 116 4.79 9.58 1.87
N ALA A 117 3.97 10.05 0.93
CA ALA A 117 2.65 9.49 0.63
C ALA A 117 2.66 8.74 -0.71
N PHE A 118 2.07 7.54 -0.75
CA PHE A 118 1.95 6.75 -1.98
C PHE A 118 0.64 5.97 -2.00
N VAL A 119 0.15 5.60 -3.19
CA VAL A 119 -1.06 4.78 -3.37
C VAL A 119 -0.73 3.51 -4.14
N LEU A 120 -1.08 2.37 -3.57
CA LEU A 120 -0.93 1.07 -4.19
C LEU A 120 -2.26 0.60 -4.75
N ARG A 121 -2.22 0.03 -5.96
CA ARG A 121 -3.37 -0.57 -6.63
C ARG A 121 -3.04 -2.00 -7.00
N ALA A 122 -3.64 -2.96 -6.30
CA ALA A 122 -3.55 -4.38 -6.64
C ALA A 122 -4.84 -4.86 -7.33
N ARG A 123 -4.69 -5.72 -8.33
CA ARG A 123 -5.79 -6.39 -9.03
C ARG A 123 -5.59 -7.90 -8.91
N ALA A 124 -6.55 -8.60 -8.33
CA ALA A 124 -6.54 -10.07 -8.27
C ALA A 124 -7.49 -10.62 -9.35
N HIS A 125 -7.00 -11.59 -10.11
CA HIS A 125 -7.77 -12.25 -11.17
C HIS A 125 -8.19 -13.65 -10.70
N ILE A 126 -9.47 -13.80 -10.37
CA ILE A 126 -10.08 -15.09 -10.02
C ILE A 126 -10.50 -15.79 -11.32
N LEU A 127 -10.04 -17.03 -11.50
CA LEU A 127 -10.42 -17.97 -12.57
C LEU A 127 -10.75 -17.30 -13.91
N GLY A 128 -9.74 -16.72 -14.55
CA GLY A 128 -9.79 -16.40 -15.97
C GLY A 128 -10.70 -15.25 -16.41
N LEU A 129 -11.34 -14.49 -15.50
CA LEU A 129 -11.90 -13.12 -15.65
C LEU A 129 -13.16 -12.86 -14.81
N LEU A 130 -13.85 -13.91 -14.32
CA LEU A 130 -15.25 -13.86 -13.86
C LEU A 130 -15.51 -12.83 -12.74
N LEU A 131 -14.58 -12.70 -11.79
CA LEU A 131 -14.65 -11.73 -10.69
C LEU A 131 -13.29 -11.01 -10.54
N ARG A 132 -13.29 -9.71 -10.87
CA ARG A 132 -12.11 -8.82 -10.80
C ARG A 132 -12.06 -8.07 -9.47
N SER A 133 -11.33 -8.60 -8.48
CA SER A 133 -11.13 -7.89 -7.21
C SER A 133 -10.11 -6.76 -7.37
N LYS A 134 -10.41 -5.59 -6.80
CA LYS A 134 -9.55 -4.40 -6.76
C LYS A 134 -9.25 -4.08 -5.30
N PHE A 135 -7.98 -3.85 -4.99
CA PHE A 135 -7.55 -3.39 -3.67
C PHE A 135 -6.76 -2.09 -3.82
N TYR A 136 -7.14 -1.08 -3.03
CA TYR A 136 -6.42 0.18 -2.90
C TYR A 136 -5.85 0.29 -1.49
N ARG A 137 -4.60 0.73 -1.35
CA ARG A 137 -3.96 0.97 -0.05
C ARG A 137 -3.06 2.19 -0.15
N ARG A 138 -3.39 3.24 0.59
CA ARG A 138 -2.53 4.43 0.76
C ARG A 138 -1.57 4.17 1.91
N GLY A 139 -0.28 4.37 1.67
CA GLY A 139 0.73 4.45 2.72
C GLY A 139 1.17 5.90 2.93
N VAL A 140 1.36 6.30 4.18
CA VAL A 140 1.90 7.62 4.56
C VAL A 140 2.98 7.41 5.61
N CYS A 141 4.24 7.68 5.27
CA CYS A 141 5.38 7.49 6.16
C CYS A 141 5.98 8.84 6.58
N ARG A 142 6.30 9.01 7.87
CA ARG A 142 6.98 10.19 8.42
C ARG A 142 8.46 9.84 8.67
N LEU A 143 9.38 10.40 7.88
CA LEU A 143 10.79 9.99 7.83
C LEU A 143 11.74 11.18 7.98
N ASP A 144 12.72 11.10 8.88
CA ASP A 144 13.72 12.15 9.05
C ASP A 144 14.88 11.97 8.05
N VAL A 145 15.22 13.03 7.30
CA VAL A 145 16.36 13.02 6.38
C VAL A 145 17.62 13.46 7.13
N ARG A 146 18.41 12.50 7.63
CA ARG A 146 19.67 12.75 8.36
C ARG A 146 20.88 12.47 7.46
N GLU A 147 21.80 13.43 7.34
CA GLU A 147 23.03 13.33 6.53
C GLU A 147 23.83 12.05 6.82
N ALA A 148 24.02 11.70 8.10
CA ALA A 148 24.75 10.50 8.53
C ALA A 148 24.14 9.16 8.04
N HIS A 149 22.93 9.19 7.46
CA HIS A 149 22.20 8.05 6.92
C HIS A 149 21.97 8.14 5.39
N LEU A 150 22.55 9.12 4.69
CA LEU A 150 22.54 9.14 3.22
C LEU A 150 23.23 7.87 2.66
N GLY A 151 22.70 7.34 1.56
CA GLY A 151 23.09 6.05 0.97
C GLY A 151 22.71 4.81 1.80
N LYS A 152 22.15 4.96 3.02
CA LYS A 152 21.81 3.85 3.92
C LYS A 152 20.29 3.67 4.06
N PRO A 153 19.79 2.46 4.33
CA PRO A 153 18.38 2.25 4.60
C PRO A 153 18.01 2.86 5.96
N VAL A 154 16.96 3.71 5.97
CA VAL A 154 16.44 4.31 7.20
C VAL A 154 15.94 3.20 8.15
N PRO A 155 16.37 3.17 9.43
CA PRO A 155 15.92 2.17 10.39
C PRO A 155 14.48 2.41 10.83
N GLY A 156 13.75 1.33 11.11
CA GLY A 156 12.41 1.39 11.70
C GLY A 156 11.31 2.01 10.81
N VAL A 157 11.51 2.09 9.49
CA VAL A 157 10.54 2.70 8.55
C VAL A 157 9.12 2.15 8.72
N ALA A 158 8.96 0.83 8.86
CA ALA A 158 7.64 0.20 8.97
C ALA A 158 6.83 0.68 10.19
N ALA A 159 7.49 1.03 11.31
CA ALA A 159 6.84 1.58 12.51
C ALA A 159 6.48 3.07 12.36
N ARG A 160 6.95 3.74 11.30
CA ARG A 160 6.70 5.15 10.98
C ARG A 160 5.82 5.34 9.75
N CYS A 161 5.24 4.25 9.24
CA CYS A 161 4.32 4.22 8.11
C CYS A 161 2.90 3.86 8.57
N GLU A 162 1.96 4.75 8.31
CA GLU A 162 0.53 4.55 8.51
C GLU A 162 -0.10 4.03 7.20
N TYR A 163 -1.03 3.08 7.29
CA TYR A 163 -1.64 2.44 6.11
C TYR A 163 -3.16 2.50 6.20
N HIS A 164 -3.78 3.13 5.20
CA HIS A 164 -5.24 3.19 5.06
C HIS A 164 -5.65 2.42 3.80
N ASP A 165 -6.54 1.44 3.95
CA ASP A 165 -7.18 0.80 2.80
C ASP A 165 -8.20 1.76 2.18
N GLY A 166 -8.13 1.94 0.86
CA GLY A 166 -9.13 2.72 0.11
C GLY A 166 -10.38 1.90 -0.19
N ARG A 167 -11.53 2.56 -0.24
CA ARG A 167 -12.77 2.03 -0.84
C ARG A 167 -12.64 1.98 -2.37
#